data_AF-A0A7X6PKI9-F1
#
_entry.id   AF-A0A7X6PKI9-F1
#
_cell.length_a   1.000
_cell.length_b   1.000
_cell.length_c   1.000
_cell.angle_alpha   90.00
_cell.angle_beta   90.00
_cell.angle_gamma   90.00
#
_symmetry.space_group_name_H-M   'P 1'
#
loop_
_entity.id
_entity.type
_entity.pdbx_description
1 polymer ?
#
loop_
_entity_poly.entity_id
_entity_poly.type
_entity_poly.pdbx_seq_one_letter_code
_entity_poly.pdbx_strand_id
1 'polypeptide(L)'
;MTGQQQRAELQRRIWQIANDVRGSVDGWDFKQYELGTLFYRFISENFSNYIEAGDESINYEALPDEVITPEIRDDAIKTKGYFIYPSQLFVNIAKDAHRNDSLNTDLAQIFSEIENSANGYPSEKDIKGLFADFDTTSNRLGNTVKDKNTRLTAVLKGVSELNFGGFSD
;
A
#
# COMPACT_ATOMS: atom_id res chain seq x y z
N MET A 1 -6.26 -17.79 16.64
CA MET A 1 -6.08 -17.84 15.17
C MET A 1 -4.59 -17.70 14.90
N THR A 2 -4.00 -18.58 14.10
CA THR A 2 -2.56 -18.50 13.79
C THR A 2 -2.30 -17.35 12.81
N GLY A 3 -1.10 -16.74 12.83
CA GLY A 3 -0.77 -15.62 11.94
C GLY A 3 -0.99 -15.92 10.43
N GLN A 4 -0.90 -17.20 10.03
CA GLN A 4 -1.26 -17.65 8.67
C GLN A 4 -2.76 -17.54 8.36
N GLN A 5 -3.64 -17.75 9.34
CA GLN A 5 -5.09 -17.60 9.15
C GLN A 5 -5.48 -16.12 9.00
N GLN A 6 -4.88 -15.23 9.78
CA GLN A 6 -5.10 -13.79 9.63
C GLN A 6 -4.59 -13.29 8.27
N ARG A 7 -3.44 -13.76 7.78
CA ARG A 7 -2.89 -13.41 6.45
C ARG A 7 -3.73 -13.92 5.29
N ALA A 8 -4.20 -15.17 5.35
CA ALA A 8 -5.09 -15.73 4.33
C ALA A 8 -6.46 -15.04 4.31
N GLU A 9 -6.98 -14.66 5.48
CA GLU A 9 -8.21 -13.87 5.60
C GLU A 9 -8.01 -12.45 5.06
N LEU A 10 -6.86 -11.83 5.34
CA LEU A 10 -6.48 -10.53 4.80
C LEU A 10 -6.45 -10.55 3.26
N GLN A 11 -5.67 -11.47 2.68
CA GLN A 11 -5.58 -11.67 1.22
C GLN A 11 -6.96 -11.99 0.60
N ARG A 12 -7.79 -12.78 1.29
CA ARG A 12 -9.15 -13.09 0.83
C ARG A 12 -10.07 -11.89 0.86
N ARG A 13 -10.06 -11.09 1.93
CA ARG A 13 -10.86 -9.85 2.04
C ARG A 13 -10.42 -8.82 1.00
N ILE A 14 -9.11 -8.67 0.79
CA ILE A 14 -8.52 -7.88 -0.30
C ILE A 14 -9.07 -8.33 -1.66
N TRP A 15 -9.02 -9.64 -1.94
CA TRP A 15 -9.52 -10.19 -3.19
C TRP A 15 -11.04 -10.02 -3.35
N GLN A 16 -11.80 -10.08 -2.26
CA GLN A 16 -13.24 -9.80 -2.27
C GLN A 16 -13.53 -8.34 -2.60
N ILE A 17 -12.87 -7.39 -1.92
CA ILE A 17 -13.00 -5.96 -2.22
C ILE A 17 -12.60 -5.68 -3.67
N ALA A 18 -11.51 -6.28 -4.14
CA ALA A 18 -11.06 -6.16 -5.53
C ALA A 18 -12.02 -6.80 -6.55
N ASN A 19 -12.73 -7.86 -6.18
CA ASN A 19 -13.74 -8.51 -7.01
C ASN A 19 -15.04 -7.68 -7.07
N ASP A 20 -15.45 -7.07 -5.97
CA ASP A 20 -16.70 -6.29 -5.90
C ASP A 20 -16.60 -4.99 -6.71
N VAL A 21 -15.40 -4.41 -6.83
CA VAL A 21 -15.11 -3.25 -7.68
C VAL A 21 -14.96 -3.64 -9.18
N ARG A 22 -14.83 -4.94 -9.49
CA ARG A 22 -14.62 -5.45 -10.87
C ARG A 22 -15.86 -5.31 -11.76
N GLY A 23 -17.05 -5.20 -11.18
CA GLY A 23 -18.35 -5.38 -11.83
C GLY A 23 -18.86 -4.26 -12.76
N SER A 24 -18.21 -3.10 -12.84
CA SER A 24 -18.69 -1.99 -13.68
C SER A 24 -17.56 -1.35 -14.50
N VAL A 25 -17.83 -1.18 -15.81
CA VAL A 25 -17.16 -0.25 -16.76
C VAL A 25 -15.82 -0.66 -17.42
N ASP A 26 -15.70 -0.17 -18.65
CA ASP A 26 -14.96 -0.52 -19.88
C ASP A 26 -13.49 -0.01 -19.95
N GLY A 27 -12.74 -0.07 -18.84
CA GLY A 27 -11.39 0.50 -18.72
C GLY A 27 -10.38 -0.42 -18.01
N TRP A 28 -10.09 -1.57 -18.62
CA TRP A 28 -9.32 -2.68 -18.01
C TRP A 28 -7.97 -2.27 -17.40
N ASP A 29 -7.21 -1.37 -18.04
CA ASP A 29 -5.91 -0.89 -17.53
C ASP A 29 -6.05 0.03 -16.31
N PHE A 30 -7.10 0.86 -16.24
CA PHE A 30 -7.32 1.78 -15.12
C PHE A 30 -7.71 1.02 -13.84
N LYS A 31 -8.43 -0.09 -13.99
CA LYS A 31 -8.79 -0.98 -12.88
C LYS A 31 -7.56 -1.55 -12.16
N GLN A 32 -6.49 -1.87 -12.88
CA GLN A 32 -5.27 -2.40 -12.23
C GLN A 32 -4.64 -1.35 -11.30
N TYR A 33 -4.59 -0.08 -11.73
CA TYR A 33 -4.09 1.02 -10.91
C TYR A 33 -5.03 1.37 -9.76
N GLU A 34 -6.35 1.32 -9.94
CA GLU A 34 -7.27 1.51 -8.81
C GLU A 34 -7.11 0.38 -7.80
N LEU A 35 -7.14 -0.87 -8.25
CA LEU A 35 -7.05 -2.05 -7.38
C LEU A 35 -5.73 -2.12 -6.61
N GLY A 36 -4.60 -1.90 -7.26
CA GLY A 36 -3.32 -1.89 -6.53
C GLY A 36 -3.16 -0.66 -5.63
N THR A 37 -3.83 0.46 -5.92
CA THR A 37 -3.85 1.62 -5.03
C THR A 37 -4.72 1.35 -3.81
N LEU A 38 -5.88 0.70 -3.98
CA LEU A 38 -6.72 0.22 -2.89
C LEU A 38 -5.96 -0.76 -2.01
N PHE A 39 -5.21 -1.66 -2.62
CA PHE A 39 -4.37 -2.61 -1.92
C PHE A 39 -3.27 -1.90 -1.12
N TYR A 40 -2.56 -0.96 -1.73
CA TYR A 40 -1.54 -0.15 -1.05
C TYR A 40 -2.11 0.63 0.14
N ARG A 41 -3.28 1.25 -0.03
CA ARG A 41 -4.02 1.90 1.07
C ARG A 41 -4.31 0.92 2.19
N PHE A 42 -4.86 -0.23 1.85
CA PHE A 42 -5.24 -1.25 2.81
C PHE A 42 -4.06 -1.78 3.63
N ILE A 43 -2.92 -2.10 2.99
CA ILE A 43 -1.75 -2.57 3.73
C ILE A 43 -1.14 -1.45 4.58
N SER A 44 -1.20 -0.19 4.13
CA SER A 44 -0.72 0.96 4.90
C SER A 44 -1.54 1.15 6.18
N GLU A 45 -2.87 1.16 6.06
CA GLU A 45 -3.78 1.27 7.21
C GLU A 45 -3.63 0.06 8.14
N ASN A 46 -3.53 -1.16 7.60
CA ASN A 46 -3.35 -2.37 8.41
C ASN A 46 -2.02 -2.39 9.18
N PHE A 47 -0.98 -1.81 8.58
CA PHE A 47 0.34 -1.69 9.19
C PHE A 47 0.35 -0.62 10.29
N SER A 48 -0.19 0.58 10.01
CA SER A 48 -0.35 1.65 11.01
C SER A 48 -1.13 1.17 12.23
N ASN A 49 -2.32 0.59 12.02
CA ASN A 49 -3.16 0.07 13.08
C ASN A 49 -2.48 -1.01 13.93
N TYR A 50 -1.53 -1.75 13.35
CA TYR A 50 -0.76 -2.75 14.10
C TYR A 50 0.32 -2.14 14.97
N ILE A 51 1.04 -1.14 14.47
CA ILE A 51 2.05 -0.44 15.27
C ILE A 51 1.38 0.33 16.40
N GLU A 52 0.22 0.93 16.14
CA GLU A 52 -0.56 1.66 17.14
C GLU A 52 -1.21 0.72 18.15
N ALA A 53 -1.58 -0.50 17.76
CA ALA A 53 -2.14 -1.53 18.63
C ALA A 53 -3.33 -1.08 19.52
N GLY A 54 -4.06 -0.06 19.08
CA GLY A 54 -5.17 0.56 19.84
C GLY A 54 -4.73 1.56 20.91
N ASP A 55 -3.46 1.94 20.94
CA ASP A 55 -2.93 3.02 21.77
C ASP A 55 -3.08 4.37 21.07
N GLU A 56 -4.06 5.18 21.51
CA GLU A 56 -4.35 6.51 20.96
C GLU A 56 -3.19 7.52 21.11
N SER A 57 -2.18 7.22 21.94
CA SER A 57 -1.00 8.07 22.10
C SER A 57 0.04 7.87 20.99
N ILE A 58 -0.08 6.77 20.24
CA ILE A 58 0.79 6.46 19.11
C ILE A 58 0.08 6.86 17.83
N ASN A 59 0.71 7.75 17.06
CA ASN A 59 0.27 8.08 15.71
C ASN A 59 1.41 7.70 14.77
N TYR A 60 1.33 6.51 14.17
CA TYR A 60 2.42 5.99 13.35
C TYR A 60 2.64 6.84 12.09
N GLU A 61 1.57 7.37 11.51
CA GLU A 61 1.62 8.29 10.36
C GLU A 61 2.46 9.54 10.64
N ALA A 62 2.43 10.05 11.87
CA ALA A 62 3.13 11.27 12.26
C ALA A 62 4.57 11.03 12.75
N LEU A 63 5.01 9.77 12.85
CA LEU A 63 6.38 9.47 13.30
C LEU A 63 7.39 9.73 12.19
N PRO A 64 8.59 10.24 12.53
CA PRO A 64 9.70 10.32 11.58
C PRO A 64 10.31 8.92 11.33
N ASP A 65 10.76 8.64 10.12
CA ASP A 65 11.33 7.32 9.78
C ASP A 65 12.55 6.97 10.65
N GLU A 66 13.27 7.97 11.14
CA GLU A 66 14.48 7.80 11.96
C GLU A 66 14.21 7.17 13.33
N VAL A 67 12.98 7.22 13.84
CA VAL A 67 12.64 6.53 15.09
C VAL A 67 12.42 5.03 14.90
N ILE A 68 12.34 4.56 13.65
CA ILE A 68 12.21 3.15 13.34
C ILE A 68 13.57 2.46 13.51
N THR A 69 13.72 1.71 14.59
CA THR A 69 14.93 0.92 14.82
C THR A 69 14.89 -0.39 14.02
N PRO A 70 16.06 -1.01 13.75
CA PRO A 70 16.12 -2.33 13.10
C PRO A 70 15.30 -3.40 13.84
N GLU A 71 15.21 -3.33 15.16
CA GLU A 71 14.44 -4.25 15.99
C GLU A 71 12.93 -4.09 15.77
N ILE A 72 12.42 -2.85 15.75
CA ILE A 72 11.00 -2.56 15.43
C ILE A 72 10.66 -3.11 14.05
N ARG A 73 11.54 -2.87 13.08
CA ARG A 73 11.37 -3.36 11.71
C ARG A 73 11.34 -4.89 11.67
N ASP A 74 12.29 -5.57 12.31
CA ASP A 74 12.38 -7.03 12.33
C ASP A 74 11.15 -7.68 12.97
N ASP A 75 10.69 -7.16 14.11
CA ASP A 75 9.49 -7.67 14.80
C ASP A 75 8.21 -7.44 13.99
N ALA A 76 8.10 -6.29 13.33
CA ALA A 76 6.98 -5.99 12.44
C ALA A 76 6.96 -6.94 11.22
N ILE A 77 8.11 -7.23 10.60
CA ILE A 77 8.19 -8.18 9.47
C ILE A 77 7.84 -9.60 9.93
N LYS A 78 8.36 -10.05 11.08
CA LYS A 78 8.02 -11.39 11.62
C LYS A 78 6.53 -11.55 11.85
N THR A 79 5.87 -10.49 12.33
CA THR A 79 4.45 -10.52 12.67
C THR A 79 3.56 -10.32 11.45
N LYS A 80 3.77 -9.24 10.68
CA LYS A 80 2.93 -8.86 9.53
C LYS A 80 3.35 -9.47 8.21
N GLY A 81 4.63 -9.80 8.06
CA GLY A 81 5.19 -10.38 6.86
C GLY A 81 5.78 -9.36 5.88
N TYR A 82 5.64 -8.07 6.15
CA TYR A 82 6.17 -6.95 5.37
C TYR A 82 6.40 -5.74 6.30
N PHE A 83 7.06 -4.72 5.79
CA PHE A 83 7.32 -3.46 6.49
C PHE A 83 7.02 -2.26 5.58
N ILE A 84 6.48 -1.19 6.16
CA ILE A 84 6.23 0.10 5.49
C ILE A 84 6.70 1.20 6.44
N TYR A 85 7.55 2.12 6.00
CA TYR A 85 7.94 3.27 6.81
C TYR A 85 6.78 4.28 6.96
N PRO A 86 6.77 5.11 8.02
CA PRO A 86 5.81 6.21 8.16
C PRO A 86 5.70 7.07 6.89
N SER A 87 6.82 7.53 6.33
CA SER A 87 6.84 8.35 5.11
C SER A 87 6.25 7.65 3.88
N GLN A 88 6.21 6.32 3.91
CA GLN A 88 5.76 5.46 2.82
C GLN A 88 4.33 4.99 3.00
N LEU A 89 3.61 5.47 4.02
CA LEU A 89 2.19 5.14 4.18
C LEU A 89 1.37 5.83 3.09
N PHE A 90 0.33 5.14 2.61
CA PHE A 90 -0.60 5.67 1.60
C PHE A 90 -1.11 7.07 1.95
N VAL A 91 -1.47 7.32 3.21
CA VAL A 91 -2.01 8.62 3.64
C VAL A 91 -1.00 9.76 3.45
N ASN A 92 0.28 9.51 3.75
CA ASN A 92 1.37 10.47 3.57
C ASN A 92 1.67 10.69 2.08
N ILE A 93 1.73 9.62 1.29
CA ILE A 93 1.93 9.74 -0.16
C ILE A 93 0.75 10.44 -0.86
N ALA A 94 -0.49 10.08 -0.52
CA ALA A 94 -1.68 10.67 -1.12
C ALA A 94 -1.81 12.18 -0.82
N LYS A 95 -1.44 12.59 0.39
CA LYS A 95 -1.43 14.00 0.81
C LYS A 95 -0.51 14.86 -0.05
N ASP A 96 0.69 14.39 -0.34
CA ASP A 96 1.72 15.16 -1.05
C ASP A 96 1.83 14.85 -2.55
N ALA A 97 1.08 13.86 -3.07
CA ALA A 97 1.10 13.42 -4.46
C ALA A 97 1.02 14.57 -5.49
N HIS A 98 0.16 15.56 -5.23
CA HIS A 98 -0.06 16.72 -6.12
C HIS A 98 1.15 17.66 -6.26
N ARG A 99 2.16 17.54 -5.39
CA ARG A 99 3.40 18.34 -5.41
C ARG A 99 4.62 17.52 -5.79
N ASN A 100 4.45 16.22 -6.00
CA ASN A 100 5.54 15.29 -6.23
C ASN A 100 5.76 15.08 -7.75
N ASP A 101 6.77 15.76 -8.29
CA ASP A 101 7.19 15.62 -9.70
C ASP A 101 7.89 14.29 -10.01
N SER A 102 8.15 13.47 -8.98
CA SER A 102 8.78 12.15 -9.06
C SER A 102 7.87 11.03 -8.54
N LEU A 103 6.55 11.29 -8.43
CA LEU A 103 5.60 10.35 -7.81
C LEU A 103 5.67 8.94 -8.39
N ASN A 104 5.82 8.80 -9.71
CA ASN A 104 5.92 7.50 -10.36
C ASN A 104 7.16 6.71 -9.92
N THR A 105 8.31 7.36 -9.75
CA THR A 105 9.54 6.70 -9.30
C THR A 105 9.49 6.39 -7.82
N ASP A 106 8.93 7.30 -7.02
CA ASP A 106 8.82 7.12 -5.57
C ASP A 106 7.88 5.96 -5.24
N LEU A 107 6.72 5.86 -5.91
CA LEU A 107 5.82 4.71 -5.77
C LEU A 107 6.49 3.39 -6.18
N ALA A 108 7.25 3.38 -7.29
CA ALA A 108 7.98 2.17 -7.70
C ALA A 108 9.01 1.75 -6.65
N GLN A 109 9.72 2.71 -6.07
CA GLN A 109 10.68 2.45 -5.01
C GLN A 109 9.99 1.94 -3.76
N ILE A 110 8.91 2.59 -3.30
CA ILE A 110 8.14 2.16 -2.13
C ILE A 110 7.65 0.72 -2.30
N PHE A 111 7.04 0.39 -3.44
CA PHE A 111 6.57 -0.98 -3.70
C PHE A 111 7.71 -1.98 -3.69
N SER A 112 8.85 -1.64 -4.30
CA SER A 112 10.04 -2.49 -4.25
C SER A 112 10.55 -2.68 -2.82
N GLU A 113 10.55 -1.63 -1.99
CA GLU A 113 10.99 -1.71 -0.59
C GLU A 113 10.05 -2.54 0.27
N ILE A 114 8.73 -2.42 0.07
CA ILE A 114 7.73 -3.26 0.74
C ILE A 114 7.94 -4.73 0.36
N GLU A 115 8.13 -5.04 -0.92
CA GLU A 115 8.42 -6.41 -1.36
C GLU A 115 9.72 -6.96 -0.78
N ASN A 116 10.78 -6.16 -0.84
CA ASN A 116 12.09 -6.55 -0.35
C ASN A 116 12.19 -6.59 1.18
N SER A 117 11.26 -5.96 1.90
CA SER A 117 11.22 -6.01 3.36
C SER A 117 11.07 -7.44 3.90
N ALA A 118 10.45 -8.33 3.13
CA ALA A 118 10.22 -9.71 3.49
C ALA A 118 11.38 -10.65 3.11
N ASN A 119 12.44 -10.16 2.47
CA ASN A 119 13.55 -11.00 1.99
C ASN A 119 14.21 -11.74 3.14
N GLY A 120 14.33 -13.07 3.02
CA GLY A 120 14.87 -13.93 4.07
C GLY A 120 13.90 -14.26 5.20
N TYR A 121 12.67 -13.76 5.16
CA TYR A 121 11.60 -14.13 6.10
C TYR A 121 10.66 -15.17 5.47
N PRO A 122 9.92 -15.96 6.29
CA PRO A 122 8.95 -16.93 5.77
C PRO A 122 7.86 -16.33 4.86
N SER A 123 7.58 -15.03 5.00
CA SER A 123 6.61 -14.28 4.19
C SER A 123 7.11 -13.85 2.82
N GLU A 124 8.40 -14.01 2.49
CA GLU A 124 8.98 -13.55 1.21
C GLU A 124 8.15 -14.02 0.01
N LYS A 125 7.74 -15.28 0.01
CA LYS A 125 6.99 -15.89 -1.09
C LYS A 125 5.59 -15.32 -1.27
N ASP A 126 5.02 -14.74 -0.21
CA ASP A 126 3.66 -14.21 -0.19
C ASP A 126 3.62 -12.73 -0.61
N ILE A 127 4.74 -12.01 -0.47
CA ILE A 127 4.86 -10.57 -0.76
C ILE A 127 5.62 -10.31 -2.06
N LYS A 128 6.45 -11.25 -2.52
CA LYS A 128 7.19 -11.08 -3.77
C LYS A 128 6.27 -10.98 -4.98
N GLY A 129 6.38 -9.90 -5.76
CA GLY A 129 5.53 -9.63 -6.90
C GLY A 129 4.12 -9.14 -6.55
N LEU A 130 3.88 -8.75 -5.29
CA LEU A 130 2.61 -8.22 -4.82
C LEU A 130 2.16 -6.95 -5.57
N PHE A 131 3.11 -6.17 -6.06
CA PHE A 131 2.88 -4.95 -6.85
C PHE A 131 3.33 -5.10 -8.31
N ALA A 132 3.63 -6.31 -8.78
CA ALA A 132 4.14 -6.53 -10.13
C ALA A 132 3.18 -6.04 -11.24
N ASP A 133 1.88 -6.05 -10.98
CA ASP A 133 0.85 -5.55 -11.90
C ASP A 133 0.64 -4.02 -11.81
N PHE A 134 1.28 -3.35 -10.86
CA PHE A 134 1.24 -1.89 -10.70
C PHE A 134 2.49 -1.23 -11.29
N ASP A 135 2.58 -1.22 -12.62
CA ASP A 135 3.68 -0.54 -13.30
C ASP A 135 3.44 0.97 -13.34
N THR A 136 4.04 1.71 -12.40
CA THR A 136 3.99 3.18 -12.31
C THR A 136 4.69 3.89 -13.48
N THR A 137 5.50 3.16 -14.25
CA THR A 137 6.29 3.69 -15.37
C THR A 137 5.67 3.43 -16.73
N SER A 138 4.58 2.65 -16.76
CA SER A 138 3.90 2.22 -17.99
C SER A 138 3.49 3.40 -18.88
N ASN A 139 3.59 3.20 -20.19
CA ASN A 139 3.04 4.13 -21.18
C ASN A 139 1.49 4.17 -21.14
N ARG A 140 0.84 3.22 -20.46
CA ARG A 140 -0.60 3.23 -20.19
C ARG A 140 -1.02 4.38 -19.26
N LEU A 141 -0.11 4.86 -18.41
CA LEU A 141 -0.31 6.04 -17.55
C LEU A 141 -0.04 7.37 -18.28
N GLY A 142 0.56 7.33 -19.46
CA GLY A 142 0.88 8.53 -20.24
C GLY A 142 2.28 8.47 -20.85
N ASN A 143 2.55 9.37 -21.79
CA ASN A 143 3.79 9.37 -22.56
C ASN A 143 4.92 10.16 -21.89
N THR A 144 4.59 11.09 -20.98
CA THR A 144 5.56 11.88 -20.22
C THR A 144 5.49 11.57 -18.72
N VAL A 145 6.57 11.84 -17.98
CA VAL A 145 6.58 11.70 -16.51
C VAL A 145 5.48 12.55 -15.87
N LYS A 146 5.27 13.76 -16.38
CA LYS A 146 4.20 14.65 -15.93
C LYS A 146 2.81 14.04 -16.11
N ASP A 147 2.54 13.42 -17.26
CA ASP A 147 1.26 12.76 -17.51
C ASP A 147 1.05 11.60 -16.54
N LYS A 148 2.09 10.78 -16.33
CA LYS A 148 2.06 9.65 -15.40
C LYS A 148 1.75 10.11 -13.98
N ASN A 149 2.47 11.11 -13.48
CA ASN A 149 2.26 11.66 -12.13
C ASN A 149 0.88 12.29 -11.98
N THR A 150 0.38 12.98 -13.01
CA THR A 150 -0.97 13.55 -13.01
C THR A 150 -2.02 12.44 -12.85
N ARG A 151 -1.87 11.33 -13.57
CA ARG A 151 -2.80 10.19 -13.47
C ARG A 151 -2.68 9.45 -12.14
N LEU A 152 -1.46 9.16 -11.69
CA LEU A 152 -1.21 8.51 -10.41
C LEU A 152 -1.78 9.35 -9.25
N THR A 153 -1.60 10.68 -9.29
CA THR A 153 -2.23 11.60 -8.32
C THR A 153 -3.75 11.49 -8.33
N ALA A 154 -4.37 11.43 -9.51
CA ALA A 154 -5.82 11.29 -9.62
C ALA A 154 -6.32 9.94 -9.05
N VAL A 155 -5.58 8.85 -9.29
CA VAL A 155 -5.90 7.53 -8.73
C VAL A 155 -5.76 7.52 -7.21
N LEU A 156 -4.64 8.00 -6.68
CA LEU A 156 -4.42 8.11 -5.23
C LEU A 156 -5.51 8.94 -4.56
N LYS A 157 -5.86 10.09 -5.16
CA LYS A 157 -6.93 10.95 -4.66
C LYS A 157 -8.29 10.25 -4.69
N GLY A 158 -8.65 9.64 -5.81
CA GLY A 158 -9.91 8.91 -5.94
C GLY A 158 -10.04 7.80 -4.90
N VAL A 159 -8.96 7.05 -4.67
CA VAL A 159 -8.93 6.01 -3.62
C VAL A 159 -8.98 6.61 -2.21
N SER A 160 -8.34 7.75 -1.95
CA SER A 160 -8.36 8.40 -0.63
C SER A 160 -9.77 8.88 -0.22
N GLU A 161 -10.60 9.24 -1.20
CA GLU A 161 -11.97 9.71 -0.99
C GLU A 161 -12.97 8.56 -0.78
N LEU A 162 -12.58 7.31 -1.06
CA LEU A 162 -13.43 6.15 -0.78
C LEU A 162 -13.61 5.96 0.72
N ASN A 163 -14.86 5.92 1.15
CA ASN A 163 -15.21 5.66 2.53
C ASN A 163 -15.50 4.18 2.70
N PHE A 164 -14.57 3.43 3.30
CA PHE A 164 -14.70 1.98 3.44
C PHE A 164 -15.71 1.55 4.52
N GLY A 165 -16.23 2.48 5.34
CA GLY A 165 -16.78 2.11 6.63
C GLY A 165 -15.65 1.53 7.51
N GLY A 166 -15.59 1.89 8.79
CA GLY A 166 -14.52 1.37 9.65
C GLY A 166 -14.44 -0.16 9.56
N PHE A 167 -13.23 -0.71 9.38
CA PHE A 167 -12.98 -2.16 9.40
C PHE A 167 -13.16 -2.80 10.80
N SER A 168 -13.93 -2.16 11.65
CA SER A 168 -14.31 -2.59 12.99
C SER A 168 -15.71 -3.18 12.95
N ASP A 169 -15.78 -4.44 12.53
CA ASP A 169 -16.56 -5.53 13.16
C ASP A 169 -16.11 -6.91 12.64
#